data_AF-A0A0F9EYM7-F1
#
_entry.id   AF-A0A0F9EYM7-F1
#
_cell.length_a   1.000
_cell.length_b   1.000
_cell.length_c   1.000
_cell.angle_alpha   90.00
_cell.angle_beta   90.00
_cell.angle_gamma   90.00
#
_symmetry.space_group_name_H-M   'P 1'
#
loop_
_entity.id
_entity.type
_entity.pdbx_description
1 polymer ?
#
loop_
_entity_poly.entity_id
_entity_poly.type
_entity_poly.pdbx_seq_one_letter_code
_entity_poly.pdbx_strand_id
1 'polypeptide(L)'
;MPRLRKALALKIVTRNDFNIMKVKNKIPSTLNGWLGEISGAYNDAFDTIPYGPLVGQKITPKELFHLGPAVCIKFRGIKNTEKNLKQATDAALSSYVATEEVVGDLFKIPQMAFAFSYMVSHYGLDIVADEMVSKVMEYLEVHLDELKNKTKKS
;
A
#
# COMPACT_ATOMS: atom_id res chain seq x y z
N MET A 1 17.27 13.53 -4.22
CA MET A 1 15.89 13.55 -3.69
C MET A 1 15.27 12.19 -3.93
N PRO A 2 14.46 11.65 -2.99
CA PRO A 2 13.72 10.40 -3.19
C PRO A 2 12.86 10.48 -4.46
N ARG A 3 12.83 9.42 -5.27
CA ARG A 3 12.08 9.40 -6.54
C ARG A 3 10.58 9.51 -6.30
N LEU A 4 10.11 8.96 -5.18
CA LEU A 4 8.71 8.96 -4.78
C LEU A 4 8.17 10.35 -4.41
N ARG A 5 9.01 11.25 -3.87
CA ARG A 5 8.59 12.63 -3.54
C ARG A 5 8.07 13.38 -4.77
N LYS A 6 8.78 13.25 -5.90
CA LYS A 6 8.42 13.93 -7.15
C LYS A 6 7.16 13.30 -7.77
N ALA A 7 7.02 11.98 -7.68
CA ALA A 7 5.88 11.26 -8.26
C ALA A 7 4.57 11.48 -7.49
N LEU A 8 4.62 11.44 -6.15
CA LEU A 8 3.46 11.63 -5.29
C LEU A 8 2.97 13.09 -5.32
N ALA A 9 3.90 14.05 -5.38
CA ALA A 9 3.57 15.47 -5.51
C ALA A 9 2.93 15.86 -6.86
N LEU A 10 3.05 15.03 -7.90
CA LEU A 10 2.53 15.33 -9.23
C LEU A 10 1.15 14.73 -9.52
N LYS A 11 0.70 13.70 -8.78
CA LYS A 11 -0.43 12.87 -9.25
C LYS A 11 -1.37 12.28 -8.20
N ILE A 12 -1.17 12.51 -6.90
CA ILE A 12 -2.26 12.21 -5.96
C ILE A 12 -3.36 13.24 -6.21
N VAL A 13 -4.55 12.78 -6.61
CA VAL A 13 -5.74 13.61 -6.74
C VAL A 13 -6.03 14.22 -5.37
N THR A 14 -5.58 15.44 -5.13
CA THR A 14 -5.80 16.18 -3.88
C THR A 14 -7.30 16.44 -3.74
N ARG A 15 -7.94 15.78 -2.77
CA ARG A 15 -9.32 16.08 -2.38
C ARG A 15 -9.32 17.19 -1.33
N ASN A 16 -10.10 18.24 -1.57
CA ASN A 16 -10.21 19.40 -0.67
C ASN A 16 -11.06 19.14 0.59
N ASP A 17 -11.83 18.04 0.65
CA ASP A 17 -12.68 17.71 1.80
C ASP A 17 -12.19 16.44 2.50
N PHE A 18 -11.25 16.60 3.44
CA PHE A 18 -10.68 15.47 4.19
C PHE A 18 -11.47 15.23 5.48
N ASN A 19 -12.46 14.33 5.45
CA ASN A 19 -13.11 13.84 6.67
C ASN A 19 -12.56 12.46 7.04
N ILE A 20 -11.77 12.40 8.10
CA ILE A 20 -11.02 11.19 8.45
C ILE A 20 -11.96 10.05 8.84
N MET A 21 -11.89 8.96 8.10
CA MET A 21 -12.60 7.73 8.43
C MET A 21 -12.11 7.18 9.76
N LYS A 22 -13.02 6.96 10.72
CA LYS A 22 -12.69 6.28 11.97
C LYS A 22 -12.50 4.78 11.73
N VAL A 23 -11.36 4.27 12.18
CA VAL A 23 -10.98 2.85 12.07
C VAL A 23 -10.92 2.20 13.45
N LYS A 24 -11.16 0.88 13.49
CA LYS A 24 -11.15 0.11 14.74
C LYS A 24 -9.72 -0.10 15.24
N ASN A 25 -8.82 -0.45 14.32
CA ASN A 25 -7.43 -0.72 14.65
C ASN A 25 -6.60 0.55 14.43
N LYS A 26 -5.71 0.84 15.39
CA LYS A 26 -4.90 2.05 15.38
C LYS A 26 -3.99 2.10 14.16
N ILE A 27 -3.72 3.32 13.72
CA ILE A 27 -2.75 3.62 12.67
C ILE A 27 -1.39 3.87 13.34
N PRO A 28 -0.26 3.42 12.76
CA PRO A 28 1.06 3.75 13.28
C PRO A 28 1.29 5.26 13.36
N SER A 29 1.83 5.74 14.48
CA SER A 29 2.15 7.15 14.70
C SER A 29 3.55 7.55 14.27
N THR A 30 4.39 6.58 13.89
CA THR A 30 5.80 6.80 13.51
C THR A 30 6.11 6.11 12.19
N LEU A 31 7.11 6.62 11.46
CA LEU A 31 7.53 6.06 10.17
C LEU A 31 8.09 4.64 10.31
N ASN A 32 8.85 4.37 11.38
CA ASN A 32 9.31 3.01 11.69
C ASN A 32 8.14 2.08 12.07
N GLY A 33 7.10 2.61 12.73
CA GLY A 33 5.87 1.87 12.98
C GLY A 33 5.17 1.48 11.68
N TRP A 34 5.10 2.39 10.71
CA TRP A 34 4.60 2.11 9.37
C TRP A 34 5.43 1.07 8.63
N LEU A 35 6.76 1.13 8.71
CA LEU A 35 7.62 0.09 8.13
C LEU A 35 7.29 -1.29 8.70
N GLY A 36 7.19 -1.41 10.03
CA GLY A 36 6.83 -2.67 10.68
C GLY A 36 5.45 -3.18 10.28
N GLU A 37 4.46 -2.30 10.22
CA GLU A 37 3.10 -2.68 9.81
C GLU A 37 3.03 -3.10 8.34
N ILE A 38 3.69 -2.37 7.44
CA ILE A 38 3.72 -2.69 6.00
C ILE A 38 4.45 -4.01 5.76
N SER A 39 5.53 -4.31 6.50
CA SER A 39 6.15 -5.64 6.46
C SER A 39 5.18 -6.73 6.91
N GLY A 40 4.42 -6.50 7.98
CA GLY A 40 3.40 -7.43 8.45
C GLY A 40 2.26 -7.63 7.45
N ALA A 41 1.76 -6.55 6.85
CA ALA A 41 0.74 -6.57 5.81
C ALA A 41 1.21 -7.28 4.54
N TYR A 42 2.47 -7.07 4.15
CA TYR A 42 3.07 -7.79 3.02
C TYR A 42 3.14 -9.29 3.31
N ASN A 43 3.57 -9.68 4.51
CA ASN A 43 3.65 -11.09 4.90
C ASN A 43 2.25 -11.75 4.94
N ASP A 44 1.23 -11.03 5.40
CA ASP A 44 -0.17 -11.48 5.36
C ASP A 44 -0.65 -11.70 3.92
N ALA A 45 -0.31 -10.80 3.00
CA ALA A 45 -0.58 -10.95 1.58
C ALA A 45 0.21 -12.13 0.98
N PHE A 46 1.49 -12.28 1.35
CA PHE A 46 2.35 -13.36 0.88
C PHE A 46 1.78 -14.73 1.24
N ASP A 47 1.19 -14.86 2.43
CA ASP A 47 0.55 -16.08 2.88
C ASP A 47 -0.70 -16.48 2.08
N THR A 48 -1.18 -15.61 1.17
CA THR A 48 -2.24 -15.99 0.24
C THR A 48 -1.73 -16.77 -0.98
N ILE A 49 -0.43 -16.72 -1.28
CA ILE A 49 0.17 -17.36 -2.47
C ILE A 49 -0.20 -18.85 -2.59
N PRO A 50 -0.07 -19.67 -1.53
CA PRO A 50 -0.38 -21.10 -1.60
C PRO A 50 -1.84 -21.41 -1.95
N TYR A 51 -2.75 -20.45 -1.73
CA TYR A 51 -4.18 -20.63 -1.99
C TYR A 51 -4.61 -20.20 -3.39
N GLY A 52 -3.76 -19.50 -4.13
CA GLY A 52 -4.05 -19.07 -5.51
C GLY A 52 -4.55 -20.21 -6.41
N PRO A 53 -3.85 -21.37 -6.48
CA PRO A 53 -4.28 -22.49 -7.31
C PRO A 53 -5.69 -23.00 -7.00
N LEU A 54 -6.17 -22.86 -5.75
CA LEU A 54 -7.51 -23.28 -5.35
C LEU A 54 -8.62 -22.45 -5.99
N VAL A 55 -8.29 -21.23 -6.42
CA VAL A 55 -9.21 -20.30 -7.12
C VAL A 55 -8.83 -20.15 -8.60
N GLY A 56 -7.99 -21.05 -9.12
CA GLY A 56 -7.55 -21.04 -10.53
C GLY A 56 -6.61 -19.90 -10.90
N GLN A 57 -5.96 -19.26 -9.92
CA GLN A 57 -5.04 -18.14 -10.15
C GLN A 57 -3.64 -18.46 -9.64
N LYS A 58 -2.60 -18.27 -10.46
CA LYS A 58 -1.22 -18.34 -9.97
C LYS A 58 -0.83 -16.98 -9.40
N ILE A 59 -0.85 -16.84 -8.08
CA ILE A 59 -0.42 -15.61 -7.42
C ILE A 59 1.11 -15.64 -7.27
N THR A 60 1.78 -14.62 -7.77
CA THR A 60 3.22 -14.41 -7.60
C THR A 60 3.48 -13.21 -6.67
N PRO A 61 4.69 -13.10 -6.08
CA PRO A 61 5.03 -11.94 -5.25
C PRO A 61 4.80 -10.60 -5.96
N LYS A 62 5.04 -10.54 -7.27
CA LYS A 62 4.83 -9.34 -8.10
C LYS A 62 3.37 -8.92 -8.20
N GLU A 63 2.43 -9.82 -7.97
CA GLU A 63 0.98 -9.54 -8.03
C GLU A 63 0.40 -9.18 -6.66
N LEU A 64 1.18 -9.32 -5.58
CA LEU A 64 0.69 -9.06 -4.22
C LEU A 64 0.22 -7.62 -4.03
N PHE A 65 0.72 -6.65 -4.81
CA PHE A 65 0.23 -5.27 -4.71
C PHE A 65 -1.27 -5.13 -5.00
N HIS A 66 -1.87 -6.06 -5.78
CA HIS A 66 -3.32 -6.10 -5.98
C HIS A 66 -4.09 -6.42 -4.69
N LEU A 67 -3.43 -7.02 -3.69
CA LEU A 67 -4.03 -7.34 -2.38
C LEU A 67 -3.94 -6.17 -1.39
N GLY A 68 -3.14 -5.14 -1.67
CA GLY A 68 -2.97 -3.96 -0.81
C GLY A 68 -4.30 -3.36 -0.30
N PRO A 69 -5.34 -3.16 -1.15
CA PRO A 69 -6.65 -2.66 -0.73
C PRO A 69 -7.38 -3.58 0.26
N ALA A 70 -7.42 -4.89 -0.03
CA ALA A 70 -8.10 -5.85 0.83
C ALA A 70 -7.38 -6.01 2.18
N VAL A 71 -6.04 -6.03 2.16
CA VAL A 71 -5.22 -6.10 3.36
C VAL A 71 -5.35 -4.82 4.19
N CYS A 72 -5.43 -3.64 3.57
CA CYS A 72 -5.71 -2.37 4.25
C CYS A 72 -7.04 -2.44 5.04
N ILE A 73 -8.12 -2.86 4.39
CA ILE A 73 -9.45 -3.01 5.03
C ILE A 73 -9.37 -3.97 6.23
N LYS A 74 -8.72 -5.13 6.04
CA LYS A 74 -8.51 -6.12 7.10
C LYS A 74 -7.73 -5.54 8.27
N PHE A 75 -6.59 -4.92 8.02
CA PHE A 75 -5.70 -4.38 9.04
C PHE A 75 -6.34 -3.23 9.83
N ARG A 76 -7.23 -2.46 9.21
CA ARG A 76 -7.97 -1.38 9.88
C ARG A 76 -9.24 -1.82 10.59
N GLY A 77 -9.61 -3.09 10.45
CA GLY A 77 -10.85 -3.63 11.02
C GLY A 77 -12.10 -2.98 10.39
N ILE A 78 -11.99 -2.57 9.13
CA ILE A 78 -13.08 -1.99 8.35
C ILE A 78 -13.97 -3.12 7.84
N LYS A 79 -15.29 -2.90 7.81
CA LYS A 79 -16.22 -3.87 7.22
C LYS A 79 -15.90 -4.04 5.73
N ASN A 80 -15.68 -5.28 5.30
CA ASN A 80 -15.43 -5.64 3.90
C ASN A 80 -16.73 -5.56 3.09
N THR A 81 -17.12 -4.33 2.73
CA THR A 81 -18.22 -4.05 1.81
C THR A 81 -17.67 -3.78 0.42
N GLU A 82 -18.46 -4.05 -0.61
CA GLU A 82 -18.10 -3.74 -2.00
C GLU A 82 -17.71 -2.27 -2.18
N LYS A 83 -18.46 -1.35 -1.55
CA LYS A 83 -18.16 0.09 -1.56
C LYS A 83 -16.74 0.39 -1.06
N ASN A 84 -16.38 -0.11 0.13
CA ASN A 84 -15.09 0.18 0.74
C ASN A 84 -13.94 -0.45 -0.08
N LEU A 85 -14.12 -1.69 -0.51
CA LEU A 85 -13.12 -2.39 -1.33
C LEU A 85 -12.91 -1.69 -2.68
N LYS A 86 -14.00 -1.28 -3.33
CA LYS A 86 -13.94 -0.55 -4.59
C LYS A 86 -13.24 0.80 -4.42
N GLN A 87 -13.59 1.56 -3.38
CA GLN A 87 -12.96 2.85 -3.10
C GLN A 87 -11.44 2.72 -2.87
N ALA A 88 -11.02 1.74 -2.05
CA ALA A 88 -9.59 1.48 -1.81
C ALA A 88 -8.86 1.01 -3.08
N THR A 89 -9.49 0.11 -3.85
CA THR A 89 -8.93 -0.43 -5.10
C THR A 89 -8.79 0.63 -6.18
N ASP A 90 -9.82 1.44 -6.40
CA ASP A 90 -9.82 2.50 -7.41
C ASP A 90 -8.70 3.51 -7.14
N ALA A 91 -8.52 3.90 -5.87
CA ALA A 91 -7.44 4.81 -5.47
C ALA A 91 -6.06 4.17 -5.71
N ALA A 92 -5.86 2.92 -5.26
CA ALA A 92 -4.59 2.21 -5.39
C ALA A 92 -4.20 2.01 -6.87
N LEU A 93 -5.12 1.50 -7.70
CA LEU A 93 -4.83 1.22 -9.11
C LEU A 93 -4.61 2.50 -9.92
N SER A 94 -5.47 3.51 -9.77
CA SER A 94 -5.31 4.79 -10.49
C SER A 94 -3.98 5.45 -10.14
N SER A 95 -3.60 5.47 -8.85
CA SER A 95 -2.33 6.05 -8.41
C SER A 95 -1.14 5.21 -8.84
N TYR A 96 -1.26 3.87 -8.87
CA TYR A 96 -0.19 2.98 -9.29
C TYR A 96 0.14 3.23 -10.76
N VAL A 97 -0.86 3.18 -11.65
CA VAL A 97 -0.70 3.45 -13.09
C VAL A 97 -0.12 4.84 -13.32
N ALA A 98 -0.62 5.84 -12.58
CA ALA A 98 -0.10 7.21 -12.68
C ALA A 98 1.38 7.32 -12.28
N THR A 99 1.82 6.51 -11.32
CA THR A 99 3.15 6.61 -10.68
C THR A 99 4.20 5.70 -11.33
N GLU A 100 3.79 4.56 -11.90
CA GLU A 100 4.67 3.52 -12.43
C GLU A 100 5.70 4.06 -13.43
N GLU A 101 5.27 4.90 -14.38
CA GLU A 101 6.15 5.53 -15.37
C GLU A 101 7.22 6.45 -14.75
N VAL A 102 6.95 7.03 -13.57
CA VAL A 102 7.82 8.01 -12.91
C VAL A 102 8.83 7.31 -11.99
N VAL A 103 8.40 6.25 -11.30
CA VAL A 103 9.25 5.55 -10.31
C VAL A 103 10.04 4.39 -10.92
N GLY A 104 9.63 3.89 -12.10
CA GLY A 104 10.35 2.90 -12.89
C GLY A 104 10.66 1.62 -12.11
N ASP A 105 11.94 1.27 -12.04
CA ASP A 105 12.42 0.01 -11.45
C ASP A 105 12.06 -0.18 -9.96
N LEU A 106 11.66 0.88 -9.25
CA LEU A 106 11.28 0.77 -7.84
C LEU A 106 10.05 -0.13 -7.64
N PHE A 107 9.09 -0.10 -8.57
CA PHE A 107 7.91 -0.97 -8.51
C PHE A 107 8.17 -2.40 -9.02
N LYS A 108 9.34 -2.66 -9.63
CA LYS A 108 9.78 -4.04 -9.88
C LYS A 108 10.11 -4.79 -8.59
N ILE A 109 10.27 -4.07 -7.47
CA ILE A 109 10.43 -4.65 -6.14
C ILE A 109 9.03 -4.89 -5.55
N PRO A 110 8.60 -6.15 -5.37
CA PRO A 110 7.25 -6.48 -4.91
C PRO A 110 6.82 -5.77 -3.63
N GLN A 111 7.75 -5.64 -2.67
CA GLN A 111 7.51 -4.99 -1.39
C GLN A 111 7.18 -3.50 -1.56
N MET A 112 7.83 -2.81 -2.49
CA MET A 112 7.59 -1.39 -2.76
C MET A 112 6.28 -1.16 -3.50
N ALA A 113 5.98 -1.99 -4.50
CA ALA A 113 4.69 -1.93 -5.20
C ALA A 113 3.53 -2.21 -4.23
N PHE A 114 3.68 -3.21 -3.36
CA PHE A 114 2.71 -3.51 -2.31
C PHE A 114 2.57 -2.35 -1.32
N ALA A 115 3.68 -1.84 -0.79
CA ALA A 115 3.67 -0.73 0.16
C ALA A 115 2.94 0.49 -0.41
N PHE A 116 3.21 0.82 -1.67
CA PHE A 116 2.52 1.90 -2.37
C PHE A 116 1.02 1.65 -2.46
N SER A 117 0.60 0.48 -2.95
CA SER A 117 -0.82 0.11 -3.06
C SER A 117 -1.53 0.15 -1.70
N TYR A 118 -0.89 -0.39 -0.66
CA TYR A 118 -1.39 -0.38 0.71
C TYR A 118 -1.56 1.04 1.25
N MET A 119 -0.56 1.92 1.09
CA MET A 119 -0.63 3.30 1.56
C MET A 119 -1.66 4.13 0.80
N VAL A 120 -1.74 3.98 -0.51
CA VAL A 120 -2.75 4.68 -1.31
C VAL A 120 -4.15 4.16 -1.01
N SER A 121 -4.31 2.90 -0.64
CA SER A 121 -5.60 2.37 -0.16
C SER A 121 -6.06 3.07 1.13
N HIS A 122 -5.13 3.41 2.03
CA HIS A 122 -5.46 4.22 3.21
C HIS A 122 -5.88 5.63 2.83
N TYR A 123 -5.20 6.23 1.87
CA TYR A 123 -5.57 7.54 1.34
C TYR A 123 -6.94 7.52 0.68
N GLY A 124 -7.20 6.53 -0.18
CA GLY A 124 -8.46 6.37 -0.88
C GLY A 124 -9.67 6.21 0.04
N LEU A 125 -9.46 5.62 1.23
CA LEU A 125 -10.48 5.45 2.28
C LEU A 125 -10.55 6.63 3.26
N ASP A 126 -9.85 7.73 2.99
CA ASP A 126 -9.78 8.91 3.85
C ASP A 126 -9.28 8.59 5.27
N ILE A 127 -8.37 7.61 5.40
CA ILE A 127 -7.78 7.18 6.69
C ILE A 127 -6.50 7.96 6.98
N VAL A 128 -5.72 8.28 5.94
CA VAL A 128 -4.47 9.04 6.03
C VAL A 128 -4.40 10.09 4.92
N ALA A 129 -3.82 11.25 5.21
CA ALA A 129 -3.61 12.29 4.21
C ALA A 129 -2.48 11.92 3.23
N ASP A 130 -2.45 12.59 2.09
CA ASP A 130 -1.43 12.47 1.05
C ASP A 130 -0.01 12.76 1.57
N GLU A 131 0.12 13.71 2.50
CA GLU A 131 1.40 14.04 3.14
C GLU A 131 1.96 12.83 3.90
N MET A 132 1.10 12.06 4.57
CA MET A 132 1.51 10.85 5.29
C MET A 132 1.95 9.75 4.32
N VAL A 133 1.22 9.56 3.22
CA VAL A 133 1.63 8.62 2.15
C VAL A 133 3.03 8.98 1.66
N SER A 134 3.26 10.26 1.35
CA SER A 134 4.56 10.74 0.87
C SER A 134 5.68 10.50 1.87
N LYS A 135 5.49 10.88 3.14
CA LYS A 135 6.47 10.68 4.21
C LYS A 135 6.81 9.20 4.41
N VAL A 136 5.82 8.32 4.41
CA VAL A 136 6.03 6.87 4.57
C VAL A 136 6.77 6.30 3.36
N MET A 137 6.33 6.62 2.14
CA MET A 137 6.94 6.09 0.93
C MET A 137 8.40 6.56 0.77
N GLU A 138 8.72 7.81 1.10
CA GLU A 138 10.10 8.30 1.14
C GLU A 138 10.94 7.56 2.18
N TYR A 139 10.38 7.33 3.37
CA TYR A 139 11.08 6.60 4.43
C TYR A 139 11.38 5.16 4.01
N LEU A 140 10.43 4.47 3.37
CA LEU A 140 10.63 3.11 2.87
C LEU A 140 11.64 3.01 1.74
N GLU A 141 11.72 4.01 0.86
CA GLU A 141 12.73 4.07 -0.20
C GLU A 141 14.14 4.08 0.40
N VAL A 142 14.35 4.84 1.49
CA VAL A 142 15.63 4.90 2.21
C VAL A 142 15.92 3.63 3.01
N HIS A 143 14.90 3.00 3.59
CA HIS A 143 15.01 1.81 4.45
C HIS A 143 14.60 0.52 3.71
N LEU A 144 14.80 0.48 2.40
CA LEU A 144 14.35 -0.61 1.54
C LEU A 144 14.92 -1.97 1.95
N ASP A 145 16.18 -2.00 2.38
CA ASP A 145 16.82 -3.25 2.81
C ASP A 145 16.21 -3.76 4.13
N GLU A 146 15.82 -2.87 5.04
CA GLU A 146 15.10 -3.26 6.25
C GLU A 146 13.71 -3.81 5.93
N LEU A 147 13.00 -3.18 4.98
CA LEU A 147 11.72 -3.66 4.49
C LEU A 147 11.85 -5.07 3.89
N LYS A 148 12.87 -5.32 3.07
CA LYS A 148 13.15 -6.66 2.50
C LYS A 148 13.51 -7.68 3.58
N ASN A 149 14.33 -7.30 4.56
CA ASN A 149 14.75 -8.21 5.63
C ASN A 149 13.61 -8.62 6.57
N LYS A 150 12.59 -7.77 6.73
CA LYS A 150 11.41 -8.05 7.56
C LYS A 150 10.26 -8.73 6.78
N THR A 151 10.42 -8.93 5.48
CA THR A 151 9.41 -9.57 4.63
C THR A 151 9.84 -10.97 4.21
N LYS A 152 8.86 -11.83 3.96
CA LYS A 152 9.09 -13.14 3.35
C LYS A 152 9.73 -12.94 1.98
N LYS A 153 10.73 -13.77 1.69
CA LYS A 153 11.50 -13.66 0.45
C LYS A 153 10.61 -14.00 -0.74
N SER A 154 10.38 -12.98 -1.55
CA SER A 154 9.78 -13.02 -2.89
C SER A 154 10.74 -13.59 -3.93
#